data_AF-A0AAW9LEW1-F1
#
_entry.id   AF-A0AAW9LEW1-F1
#
_cell.length_a   1.000
_cell.length_b   1.000
_cell.length_c   1.000
_cell.angle_alpha   90.00
_cell.angle_beta   90.00
_cell.angle_gamma   90.00
#
_symmetry.space_group_name_H-M   'P 1'
#
loop_
_entity.id
_entity.type
_entity.pdbx_description
1 polymer ?
#
loop_
_entity_poly.entity_id
_entity_poly.type
_entity_poly.pdbx_seq_one_letter_code
_entity_poly.pdbx_strand_id
1 'polypeptide(L)'
;MRRLHSVLFEERASDDQPEDEPRTLWRRIRERLLTVWHRRVHNRPDYYAIYLKLPTETGDGESLLGMATELVEQLRVISDGRVDVAPARDVRAETDPIPRSAFDHDGFDDLLDAVERAYEDEFAIRSVETWRTYRGHPLKTYLVAPVRPLVPYSVQ
;
A
#
# COMPACT_ATOMS: atom_id res chain seq x y z
N MET A 1 -71.27 -4.62 22.81
CA MET A 1 -70.43 -3.45 23.15
C MET A 1 -69.02 -3.76 22.65
N ARG A 2 -68.58 -3.22 21.49
CA ARG A 2 -67.81 -1.94 21.32
C ARG A 2 -66.51 -1.97 22.16
N ARG A 3 -65.27 -1.85 21.65
CA ARG A 3 -64.71 -1.28 20.41
C ARG A 3 -63.39 -1.96 20.01
N LEU A 4 -63.19 -2.08 18.68
CA LEU A 4 -61.90 -2.03 17.99
C LEU A 4 -61.31 -0.60 18.06
N HIS A 5 -59.99 -0.46 18.14
CA HIS A 5 -59.29 0.65 17.48
C HIS A 5 -57.84 0.26 17.15
N SER A 6 -57.54 0.42 15.86
CA SER A 6 -56.28 0.17 15.16
C SER A 6 -55.27 1.32 15.32
N VAL A 7 -53.97 0.99 15.29
CA VAL A 7 -52.80 1.79 14.86
C VAL A 7 -51.74 0.73 14.51
N LEU A 8 -51.31 0.38 13.30
CA LEU A 8 -50.92 1.08 12.06
C LEU A 8 -49.79 2.11 12.29
N PHE A 9 -48.54 1.66 12.21
CA PHE A 9 -47.35 2.42 11.80
C PHE A 9 -46.22 1.41 11.52
N GLU A 10 -46.03 0.98 10.28
CA GLU A 10 -45.20 1.57 9.21
C GLU A 10 -43.80 0.93 9.17
N GLU A 11 -43.58 0.15 8.11
CA GLU A 11 -42.27 -0.27 7.63
C GLU A 11 -41.36 0.95 7.48
N ARG A 12 -40.13 0.85 8.01
CA ARG A 12 -38.97 1.49 7.40
C ARG A 12 -37.86 0.47 7.22
N ALA A 13 -37.41 0.43 5.98
CA ALA A 13 -36.31 -0.35 5.48
C ALA A 13 -34.95 0.06 6.07
N SER A 14 -34.00 -0.85 5.88
CA SER A 14 -32.58 -0.61 5.68
C SER A 14 -31.76 -0.21 6.91
N ASP A 15 -30.94 -1.16 7.36
CA ASP A 15 -29.50 -0.89 7.47
C ASP A 15 -28.75 -2.23 7.35
N ASP A 16 -28.23 -2.45 6.14
CA ASP A 16 -26.97 -3.16 5.93
C ASP A 16 -25.94 -2.59 6.90
N GLN A 17 -25.28 -3.45 7.68
CA GLN A 17 -23.97 -3.11 8.23
C GLN A 17 -22.91 -4.05 7.64
N PRO A 18 -21.92 -3.49 6.92
CA PRO A 18 -20.99 -4.24 6.09
C PRO A 18 -19.82 -4.81 6.89
N GLU A 19 -19.40 -6.02 6.51
CA GLU A 19 -18.03 -6.38 6.14
C GLU A 19 -16.86 -5.54 6.70
N ASP A 20 -16.66 -5.51 8.02
CA ASP A 20 -15.45 -4.94 8.65
C ASP A 20 -14.38 -5.98 9.02
N GLU A 21 -14.57 -7.27 8.67
CA GLU A 21 -13.64 -8.35 9.04
C GLU A 21 -12.27 -8.35 8.31
N PRO A 22 -12.11 -8.02 7.01
CA PRO A 22 -10.81 -8.15 6.35
C PRO A 22 -9.78 -7.10 6.81
N ARG A 23 -10.23 -5.92 7.27
CA ARG A 23 -9.36 -4.83 7.74
C ARG A 23 -8.66 -5.14 9.05
N THR A 24 -9.28 -5.95 9.91
CA THR A 24 -8.69 -6.34 11.19
C THR A 24 -7.63 -7.43 11.06
N LEU A 25 -7.73 -8.28 10.03
CA LEU A 25 -6.77 -9.34 9.74
C LEU A 25 -5.42 -8.76 9.29
N TRP A 26 -5.44 -7.79 8.38
CA TRP A 26 -4.24 -7.12 7.88
C TRP A 26 -3.56 -6.26 8.95
N ARG A 27 -4.33 -5.60 9.82
CA ARG A 27 -3.78 -4.89 10.98
C ARG A 27 -3.03 -5.84 11.93
N ARG A 28 -3.57 -7.04 12.18
CA ARG A 28 -2.91 -8.08 12.99
C ARG A 28 -1.67 -8.67 12.31
N ILE A 29 -1.68 -8.80 10.99
CA ILE A 29 -0.50 -9.22 10.20
C ILE A 29 0.58 -8.13 10.27
N ARG A 30 0.21 -6.85 10.13
CA ARG A 30 1.09 -5.67 10.29
C ARG A 30 1.70 -5.60 11.68
N GLU A 31 0.92 -5.76 12.75
CA GLU A 31 1.43 -5.76 14.14
C GLU A 31 2.42 -6.91 14.39
N ARG A 32 2.16 -8.11 13.83
CA ARG A 32 3.04 -9.28 13.95
C ARG A 32 4.34 -9.12 13.13
N LEU A 33 4.25 -8.48 11.96
CA LEU A 33 5.41 -8.14 11.13
C LEU A 33 6.27 -7.03 11.78
N LEU A 34 5.65 -5.98 12.32
CA LEU A 34 6.33 -4.92 13.07
C LEU A 34 7.04 -5.46 14.31
N THR A 35 6.47 -6.45 15.00
CA THR A 35 7.09 -7.07 16.20
C THR A 35 8.29 -7.98 15.85
N VAL A 36 8.26 -8.66 14.69
CA VAL A 36 9.41 -9.44 14.19
C VAL A 36 10.50 -8.51 13.61
N TRP A 37 10.09 -7.40 12.99
CA TRP A 37 10.95 -6.32 12.51
C TRP A 37 11.73 -5.65 13.65
N HIS A 38 11.06 -5.41 14.78
CA HIS A 38 11.67 -4.89 16.01
C HIS A 38 12.68 -5.86 16.67
N ARG A 39 12.76 -7.12 16.21
CA ARG A 39 13.67 -8.17 16.73
C ARG A 39 14.87 -8.44 15.83
N ARG A 40 14.91 -7.89 14.60
CA ARG A 40 16.06 -7.97 13.67
C ARG A 40 16.94 -6.71 13.72
N VAL A 41 17.00 -6.15 14.93
CA VAL A 41 17.97 -5.18 15.42
C VAL A 41 19.37 -5.73 15.20
N HIS A 42 20.13 -5.13 14.27
CA HIS A 42 21.51 -4.75 14.58
C HIS A 42 22.18 -3.73 13.66
N ASN A 43 21.50 -3.16 12.66
CA ASN A 43 21.97 -1.91 12.05
C ASN A 43 20.79 -0.98 11.86
N ARG A 44 20.72 0.12 12.62
CA ARG A 44 19.86 1.24 12.25
C ARG A 44 20.40 1.76 10.92
N PRO A 45 19.60 1.82 9.84
CA PRO A 45 20.12 2.30 8.58
C PRO A 45 20.43 3.79 8.73
N ASP A 46 21.56 4.22 8.18
CA ASP A 46 21.88 5.65 8.10
C ASP A 46 21.13 6.30 6.93
N TYR A 47 20.77 5.48 5.94
CA TYR A 47 20.05 5.88 4.74
C TYR A 47 18.90 4.93 4.42
N TYR A 48 17.85 5.49 3.84
CA TYR A 48 16.74 4.77 3.24
C TYR A 48 16.68 5.02 1.74
N ALA A 49 16.11 4.08 0.99
CA ALA A 49 15.69 4.31 -0.38
C ALA A 49 14.37 3.59 -0.61
N ILE A 50 13.58 4.08 -1.55
CA ILE A 50 12.33 3.46 -1.97
C ILE A 50 12.43 3.15 -3.45
N TYR A 51 12.04 1.95 -3.82
CA TYR A 51 11.90 1.53 -5.21
C TYR A 51 10.46 1.07 -5.42
N LEU A 52 9.75 1.77 -6.30
CA LEU A 52 8.42 1.41 -6.77
C LEU A 52 8.52 0.78 -8.15
N LYS A 53 7.77 -0.30 -8.35
CA LYS A 53 7.50 -0.86 -9.67
C LYS A 53 5.99 -0.99 -9.83
N LEU A 54 5.42 -0.13 -10.65
CA LEU A 54 3.98 0.08 -10.80
C LEU A 54 3.52 -0.41 -12.18
N PRO A 55 2.64 -1.42 -12.25
CA PRO A 55 2.00 -1.80 -13.50
C PRO A 55 1.26 -0.62 -14.12
N THR A 56 1.34 -0.48 -15.44
CA THR A 56 0.62 0.58 -16.19
C THR A 56 -0.62 0.07 -16.91
N GLU A 57 -0.90 -1.23 -16.85
CA GLU A 57 -2.03 -1.87 -17.51
C GLU A 57 -2.59 -3.01 -16.66
N THR A 58 -3.90 -3.22 -16.73
CA THR A 58 -4.61 -4.36 -16.13
C THR A 58 -4.47 -5.64 -16.95
N GLY A 59 -5.01 -6.74 -16.43
CA GLY A 59 -5.23 -8.00 -17.15
C GLY A 59 -5.96 -7.84 -18.46
N ASP A 60 -6.94 -6.94 -18.45
CA ASP A 60 -7.89 -6.72 -19.54
C ASP A 60 -7.50 -5.55 -20.46
N GLY A 61 -6.32 -4.94 -20.22
CA GLY A 61 -5.76 -3.88 -21.06
C GLY A 61 -6.27 -2.47 -20.73
N GLU A 62 -6.92 -2.27 -19.58
CA GLU A 62 -7.23 -0.93 -19.06
C GLU A 62 -5.94 -0.24 -18.59
N SER A 63 -5.83 1.06 -18.88
CA SER A 63 -4.64 1.85 -18.54
C SER A 63 -4.66 2.27 -17.08
N LEU A 64 -3.61 1.89 -16.35
CA LEU A 64 -3.31 2.31 -14.97
C LEU A 64 -2.26 3.43 -14.91
N LEU A 65 -1.85 3.97 -16.06
CA LEU A 65 -0.76 4.94 -16.16
C LEU A 65 -1.00 6.22 -15.34
N GLY A 66 -2.25 6.69 -15.27
CA GLY A 66 -2.63 7.84 -14.46
C GLY A 66 -2.34 7.60 -12.98
N MET A 67 -2.84 6.49 -12.43
CA MET A 67 -2.60 6.08 -11.04
C MET A 67 -1.11 5.88 -10.76
N ALA A 68 -0.39 5.21 -11.65
CA ALA A 68 1.06 5.02 -11.51
C ALA A 68 1.79 6.37 -11.44
N THR A 69 1.37 7.36 -12.24
CA THR A 69 1.96 8.70 -12.23
C THR A 69 1.65 9.43 -10.93
N GLU A 70 0.42 9.36 -10.42
CA GLU A 70 0.04 9.97 -9.14
C GLU A 70 0.83 9.42 -7.96
N LEU A 71 1.05 8.10 -7.92
CA LEU A 71 1.85 7.45 -6.88
C LEU A 71 3.34 7.85 -6.96
N VAL A 72 3.87 8.06 -8.17
CA VAL A 72 5.22 8.61 -8.36
C VAL A 72 5.29 10.06 -7.88
N GLU A 73 4.26 10.88 -8.09
CA GLU A 73 4.23 12.23 -7.55
C GLU A 73 4.16 12.25 -6.02
N GLN A 74 3.39 11.34 -5.40
CA GLN A 74 3.42 11.17 -3.95
C GLN A 74 4.82 10.77 -3.46
N LEU A 75 5.48 9.84 -4.14
CA LEU A 75 6.86 9.46 -3.84
C LEU A 75 7.81 10.66 -3.94
N ARG A 76 7.65 11.52 -4.96
CA ARG A 76 8.44 12.75 -5.12
C ARG A 76 8.24 13.70 -3.95
N VAL A 77 7.01 13.86 -3.46
CA VAL A 77 6.73 14.71 -2.29
C VAL A 77 7.45 14.19 -1.04
N ILE A 78 7.30 12.91 -0.69
CA ILE A 78 7.87 12.36 0.55
C ILE A 78 9.40 12.23 0.53
N SER A 79 10.00 12.28 -0.66
CA SER A 79 11.45 12.22 -0.87
C SER A 79 12.08 13.56 -1.23
N ASP A 80 11.34 14.67 -1.12
CA ASP A 80 11.84 16.02 -1.44
C ASP A 80 12.40 16.12 -2.88
N GLY A 81 11.68 15.52 -3.82
CA GLY A 81 11.97 15.54 -5.26
C GLY A 81 13.09 14.59 -5.72
N ARG A 82 13.65 13.76 -4.83
CA ARG A 82 14.81 12.91 -5.13
C ARG A 82 14.41 11.57 -5.75
N VAL A 83 13.72 11.59 -6.88
CA VAL A 83 13.19 10.40 -7.55
C VAL A 83 13.67 10.33 -8.99
N ASP A 84 14.34 9.23 -9.34
CA ASP A 84 14.57 8.83 -10.73
C ASP A 84 13.39 7.99 -11.23
N VAL A 85 12.91 8.28 -12.44
CA VAL A 85 11.75 7.63 -13.04
C VAL A 85 12.12 7.09 -14.40
N ALA A 86 12.02 5.77 -14.56
CA ALA A 86 12.30 5.09 -15.82
C ALA A 86 10.99 4.55 -16.43
N PRO A 87 10.63 4.96 -17.66
CA PRO A 87 9.52 4.36 -18.39
C PRO A 87 9.92 2.96 -18.87
N ALA A 88 9.12 1.96 -18.55
CA ALA A 88 9.19 0.61 -19.12
C ALA A 88 7.77 0.11 -19.45
N ARG A 89 7.58 -1.20 -19.59
CA ARG A 89 6.22 -1.81 -19.54
C ARG A 89 5.50 -1.56 -18.21
N ASP A 90 6.26 -1.14 -17.21
CA ASP A 90 5.81 -0.70 -15.89
C ASP A 90 6.46 0.68 -15.65
N VAL A 91 5.86 1.51 -14.81
CA VAL A 91 6.53 2.69 -14.26
C VAL A 91 7.46 2.23 -13.15
N ARG A 92 8.75 2.59 -13.25
CA ARG A 92 9.73 2.35 -12.19
C ARG A 92 10.18 3.67 -11.61
N ALA A 93 10.12 3.80 -10.31
CA ALA A 93 10.59 4.98 -9.61
C ALA A 93 11.51 4.57 -8.46
N GLU A 94 12.70 5.15 -8.39
CA GLU A 94 13.66 4.89 -7.33
C GLU A 94 14.09 6.22 -6.71
N THR A 95 14.12 6.28 -5.38
CA THR A 95 14.65 7.46 -4.70
C THR A 95 16.17 7.39 -4.60
N ASP A 96 16.84 8.55 -4.63
CA ASP A 96 18.20 8.61 -4.10
C ASP A 96 18.22 8.19 -2.61
N PRO A 97 19.37 7.78 -2.06
CA PRO A 97 19.49 7.52 -0.62
C PRO A 97 19.13 8.74 0.24
N ILE A 98 18.07 8.60 1.03
CA ILE A 98 17.53 9.60 1.95
C ILE A 98 18.16 9.39 3.33
N PRO A 99 18.83 10.39 3.92
CA PRO A 99 19.33 10.27 5.29
C PRO A 99 18.20 9.94 6.26
N ARG A 100 18.46 9.10 7.26
CA ARG A 100 17.45 8.68 8.24
C ARG A 100 16.71 9.83 8.92
N SER A 101 17.37 10.95 9.15
CA SER A 101 16.76 12.14 9.77
C SER A 101 15.78 12.88 8.85
N ALA A 102 15.82 12.63 7.56
CA ALA A 102 15.01 13.27 6.53
C ALA A 102 14.01 12.31 5.88
N PHE A 103 13.98 11.05 6.32
CA PHE A 103 13.03 10.07 5.80
C PHE A 103 11.68 10.23 6.48
N ASP A 104 10.68 10.63 5.70
CA ASP A 104 9.30 10.74 6.15
C ASP A 104 8.65 9.35 6.25
N HIS A 105 8.61 8.83 7.48
CA HIS A 105 8.02 7.52 7.75
C HIS A 105 6.49 7.52 7.58
N ASP A 106 5.82 8.60 7.97
CA ASP A 106 4.37 8.67 7.93
C ASP A 106 3.91 8.82 6.47
N GLY A 107 4.57 9.70 5.70
CA GLY A 107 4.31 9.84 4.27
C GLY A 107 4.62 8.57 3.48
N PHE A 108 5.63 7.79 3.90
CA PHE A 108 5.89 6.47 3.30
C PHE A 108 4.79 5.46 3.59
N ASP A 109 4.29 5.42 4.83
CA ASP A 109 3.16 4.54 5.19
C ASP A 109 1.89 4.94 4.41
N ASP A 110 1.60 6.24 4.27
CA ASP A 110 0.48 6.75 3.46
C ASP A 110 0.61 6.36 1.98
N LEU A 111 1.83 6.42 1.43
CA LEU A 111 2.12 5.96 0.07
C LEU A 111 1.85 4.46 -0.09
N LEU A 112 2.22 3.63 0.90
CA LEU A 112 1.94 2.19 0.85
C LEU A 112 0.44 1.91 0.83
N ASP A 113 -0.33 2.61 1.67
CA ASP A 113 -1.78 2.51 1.71
C ASP A 113 -2.42 2.97 0.39
N ALA A 114 -1.84 4.00 -0.25
CA ALA A 114 -2.28 4.46 -1.57
C ALA A 114 -1.98 3.44 -2.68
N VAL A 115 -0.79 2.81 -2.66
CA VAL A 115 -0.43 1.73 -3.60
C VAL A 115 -1.36 0.53 -3.41
N GLU A 116 -1.65 0.14 -2.17
CA GLU A 116 -2.56 -0.96 -1.89
C GLU A 116 -3.95 -0.68 -2.46
N ARG A 117 -4.54 0.47 -2.14
CA ARG A 117 -5.86 0.88 -2.66
C ARG A 117 -5.90 0.97 -4.20
N ALA A 118 -4.82 1.40 -4.84
CA ALA A 118 -4.79 1.56 -6.29
C ALA A 118 -4.71 0.24 -7.06
N TYR A 119 -4.28 -0.85 -6.42
CA TYR A 119 -3.99 -2.11 -7.11
C TYR A 119 -4.61 -3.35 -6.46
N GLU A 120 -5.30 -3.22 -5.31
CA GLU A 120 -5.85 -4.34 -4.53
C GLU A 120 -6.82 -5.24 -5.31
N ASP A 121 -7.53 -4.69 -6.31
CA ASP A 121 -8.54 -5.41 -7.08
C ASP A 121 -7.95 -6.52 -7.97
N GLU A 122 -6.72 -6.35 -8.49
CA GLU A 122 -6.11 -7.31 -9.43
C GLU A 122 -4.73 -7.81 -8.98
N PHE A 123 -4.03 -7.05 -8.15
CA PHE A 123 -2.65 -7.32 -7.78
C PHE A 123 -2.52 -7.59 -6.28
N ALA A 124 -1.62 -8.51 -5.93
CA ALA A 124 -1.13 -8.64 -4.56
C ALA A 124 0.03 -7.67 -4.36
N ILE A 125 0.00 -6.86 -3.30
CA ILE A 125 1.13 -5.98 -2.98
C ILE A 125 2.27 -6.80 -2.37
N ARG A 126 3.46 -6.67 -2.94
CA ARG A 126 4.70 -7.23 -2.39
C ARG A 126 5.62 -6.10 -1.95
N SER A 127 5.96 -6.11 -0.66
CA SER A 127 7.04 -5.32 -0.10
C SER A 127 8.22 -6.21 0.28
N VAL A 128 9.43 -5.82 -0.14
CA VAL A 128 10.68 -6.50 0.21
C VAL A 128 11.66 -5.46 0.72
N GLU A 129 12.29 -5.77 1.85
CA GLU A 129 13.37 -4.95 2.39
C GLU A 129 14.72 -5.55 1.96
N THR A 130 15.59 -4.72 1.39
CA THR A 130 16.96 -5.11 1.08
C THR A 130 17.96 -4.21 1.79
N TRP A 131 19.09 -4.79 2.19
CA TRP A 131 20.17 -4.08 2.88
C TRP A 131 21.38 -4.00 1.95
N ARG A 132 21.94 -2.81 1.82
CA ARG A 132 23.13 -2.52 1.02
C ARG A 132 24.05 -1.59 1.80
N THR A 133 25.24 -1.36 1.24
CA THR A 133 26.15 -0.33 1.74
C THR A 133 26.13 0.84 0.77
N TYR A 134 25.96 2.05 1.29
CA TYR A 134 26.06 3.30 0.53
C TYR A 134 27.08 4.21 1.21
N ARG A 135 28.14 4.59 0.48
CA ARG A 135 29.25 5.42 1.03
C ARG A 135 29.83 4.90 2.36
N GLY A 136 29.89 3.58 2.52
CA GLY A 136 30.37 2.95 3.76
C GLY A 136 29.34 2.84 4.89
N HIS A 137 28.13 3.33 4.67
CA HIS A 137 27.04 3.33 5.64
C HIS A 137 25.93 2.34 5.27
N PRO A 138 25.20 1.76 6.25
CA PRO A 138 24.07 0.88 5.98
C PRO A 138 22.92 1.65 5.30
N LEU A 139 22.52 1.17 4.12
CA LEU A 139 21.34 1.61 3.36
C LEU A 139 20.28 0.52 3.41
N LYS A 140 19.06 0.91 3.77
CA LYS A 140 17.88 0.04 3.66
C LYS A 140 17.01 0.49 2.49
N THR A 141 16.77 -0.40 1.54
CA THR A 141 15.89 -0.13 0.39
C THR A 141 14.58 -0.89 0.55
N TYR A 142 13.46 -0.17 0.44
CA TYR A 142 12.12 -0.72 0.36
C TYR A 142 11.72 -0.92 -1.10
N LEU A 143 11.55 -2.16 -1.53
CA LEU A 143 10.99 -2.53 -2.82
C LEU A 143 9.49 -2.73 -2.66
N VAL A 144 8.67 -1.97 -3.38
CA VAL A 144 7.21 -2.10 -3.39
C VAL A 144 6.76 -2.37 -4.83
N ALA A 145 6.01 -3.46 -5.02
CA ALA A 145 5.49 -3.83 -6.32
C ALA A 145 4.13 -4.52 -6.18
N PRO A 146 3.07 -4.00 -6.82
CA PRO A 146 1.90 -4.81 -7.15
C PRO A 146 2.32 -5.92 -8.11
N VAL A 147 2.02 -7.17 -7.75
CA VAL A 147 2.32 -8.34 -8.59
C VAL A 147 1.05 -9.14 -8.83
N ARG A 148 0.87 -9.66 -10.05
CA ARG A 148 -0.24 -10.58 -10.30
C ARG A 148 -0.07 -11.84 -9.44
N PRO A 149 -1.12 -12.26 -8.72
CA PRO A 149 -1.07 -13.49 -7.97
C PRO A 149 -0.92 -14.67 -8.95
N LEU A 150 -0.06 -15.64 -8.59
CA LEU A 150 0.18 -16.83 -9.42
C LEU A 150 -1.03 -17.78 -9.46
N VAL A 151 -1.98 -17.60 -8.54
CA VAL A 151 -3.23 -18.35 -8.47
C VAL A 151 -4.35 -17.32 -8.37
N PRO A 152 -5.39 -17.37 -9.22
CA PRO A 152 -6.52 -16.46 -9.10
C PRO A 152 -7.17 -16.65 -7.73
N TYR A 153 -7.49 -15.55 -7.05
CA TYR A 153 -8.33 -15.60 -5.87
C TYR A 153 -9.67 -16.21 -6.31
N SER A 154 -9.92 -17.46 -5.88
CA SER A 154 -11.21 -18.08 -6.06
C SER A 154 -12.15 -17.35 -5.10
N VAL A 155 -12.90 -16.38 -5.61
CA VAL A 155 -14.01 -15.81 -4.88
C VAL A 155 -15.02 -16.95 -4.69
N GLN A 156 -15.20 -17.39 -3.44
CA GLN A 156 -16.32 -18.24 -3.04
C GLN A 156 -17.45 -17.35 -2.54
#